data_AF-A0A8C3W9Z2-F1
#
_entry.id   AF-A0A8C3W9Z2-F1
#
_cell.length_a   1.000
_cell.length_b   1.000
_cell.length_c   1.000
_cell.angle_alpha   90.00
_cell.angle_beta   90.00
_cell.angle_gamma   90.00
#
_symmetry.space_group_name_H-M   'P 1'
#
loop_
_entity.id
_entity.type
_entity.pdbx_description
1 polymer ?
#
loop_
_entity_poly.entity_id
_entity_poly.type
_entity_poly.pdbx_seq_one_letter_code
_entity_poly.pdbx_strand_id
1 'polypeptide(L)'
;MPGNRPPKVRSGNEPHPAPSMDPGGRGAWAHSRAALAGLEKLLRCSRCNIFGLRPVDYTDSENMKSLLLLPDKDESSSTSHCSAVNTGQRRDGPLVLIGSGLSSEQQKMLSELATMLKAKKCAEFDSAVTHVIVPGDTVQSTLKCMLGILSGCWILKFEWVKACLQRKKCEQEEKYEIREGPRRSRLNREQLLPKLFDGCYFYFGGTFKHHPKDNLIKLVTAAGGQILSRKPKPDSDVTQSINTVAYHAKPDSDQRFCTQYIIYEDLCNHRPERVRQGKVWMAPSSWFIDCVMSFELLPLDS
;
A
#
# COMPACT_ATOMS: atom_id res chain seq x y z
N MET A 1 -68.53 33.68 -1.19
CA MET A 1 -67.61 33.05 -0.22
C MET A 1 -66.72 32.08 -0.98
N PRO A 2 -65.39 32.26 -1.00
CA PRO A 2 -64.49 31.64 -1.97
C PRO A 2 -64.05 30.23 -1.57
N GLY A 3 -63.93 29.35 -2.56
CA GLY A 3 -63.58 27.95 -2.42
C GLY A 3 -62.09 27.67 -2.21
N ASN A 4 -61.84 26.54 -1.53
CA ASN A 4 -60.54 25.91 -1.31
C ASN A 4 -59.77 25.69 -2.62
N ARG A 5 -58.50 26.15 -2.68
CA ARG A 5 -57.48 25.63 -3.59
C ARG A 5 -56.30 25.09 -2.77
N PRO A 6 -55.81 23.88 -3.03
CA PRO A 6 -54.60 23.38 -2.39
C PRO A 6 -53.35 24.07 -2.95
N PRO A 7 -52.24 24.12 -2.18
CA PRO A 7 -51.00 24.74 -2.61
C PRO A 7 -50.33 23.90 -3.72
N LYS A 8 -49.91 24.58 -4.79
CA LYS A 8 -49.23 23.99 -5.94
C LYS A 8 -47.73 23.94 -5.64
N VAL A 9 -47.21 22.78 -5.19
CA VAL A 9 -45.76 22.55 -5.06
C VAL A 9 -45.16 22.44 -6.46
N ARG A 10 -44.28 23.38 -6.84
CA ARG A 10 -43.45 23.25 -8.04
C ARG A 10 -42.26 22.37 -7.69
N SER A 11 -42.33 21.09 -8.04
CA SER A 11 -41.15 20.21 -8.11
C SER A 11 -40.32 20.64 -9.32
N GLY A 12 -39.12 21.18 -9.08
CA GLY A 12 -38.21 21.69 -10.11
C GLY A 12 -37.28 20.64 -10.71
N ASN A 13 -37.54 19.35 -10.55
CA ASN A 13 -36.72 18.28 -11.13
C ASN A 13 -37.60 17.31 -11.91
N GLU A 14 -37.87 17.63 -13.18
CA GLU A 14 -38.15 16.59 -14.16
C GLU A 14 -36.81 16.10 -14.74
N PRO A 15 -36.52 14.79 -14.75
CA PRO A 15 -35.32 14.28 -15.37
C PRO A 15 -35.43 14.49 -16.89
N HIS A 16 -34.59 15.36 -17.44
CA HIS A 16 -34.42 15.43 -18.89
C HIS A 16 -33.84 14.09 -19.41
N PRO A 17 -34.34 13.57 -20.54
CA PRO A 17 -33.74 12.40 -21.16
C PRO A 17 -32.27 12.69 -21.47
N ALA A 18 -31.38 11.83 -21.00
CA ALA A 18 -29.96 11.92 -21.31
C ALA A 18 -29.79 11.85 -22.84
N PRO A 19 -29.00 12.76 -23.46
CA PRO A 19 -28.73 12.68 -24.89
C PRO A 19 -28.08 11.32 -25.19
N SER A 20 -28.49 10.70 -26.29
CA SER A 20 -27.90 9.44 -26.75
C SER A 20 -26.41 9.67 -27.00
N MET A 21 -25.58 9.09 -26.13
CA MET A 21 -24.14 8.99 -26.35
C MET A 21 -23.92 7.99 -27.49
N ASP A 22 -23.62 8.51 -28.68
CA ASP A 22 -23.02 7.69 -29.72
C ASP A 22 -21.69 7.11 -29.17
N PRO A 23 -21.38 5.82 -29.40
CA PRO A 23 -20.12 5.25 -28.95
C PRO A 23 -18.98 5.94 -29.71
N GLY A 24 -18.39 6.95 -29.06
CA GLY A 24 -17.25 7.70 -29.60
C GLY A 24 -16.16 6.72 -30.03
N GLY A 25 -15.71 6.86 -31.27
CA GLY A 25 -14.72 5.98 -31.89
C GLY A 25 -13.50 5.75 -31.00
N ARG A 26 -12.82 4.62 -31.19
CA ARG A 26 -11.74 4.05 -30.33
C ARG A 26 -10.63 5.04 -29.88
N GLY A 27 -10.50 6.20 -30.51
CA GLY A 27 -9.55 7.27 -30.16
C GLY A 27 -10.06 8.37 -29.19
N ALA A 28 -11.37 8.55 -28.98
CA ALA A 28 -11.91 9.73 -28.27
C ALA A 28 -11.51 9.82 -26.79
N TRP A 29 -11.13 8.69 -26.19
CA TRP A 29 -10.74 8.60 -24.78
C TRP A 29 -9.24 8.43 -24.56
N ALA A 30 -8.42 8.48 -25.62
CA ALA A 30 -6.97 8.29 -25.49
C ALA A 30 -6.32 9.41 -24.65
N HIS A 31 -6.71 10.67 -24.89
CA HIS A 31 -6.26 11.81 -24.10
C HIS A 31 -6.82 11.79 -22.67
N SER A 32 -8.08 11.39 -22.49
CA SER A 32 -8.68 11.24 -21.17
C SER A 32 -8.03 10.13 -20.35
N ARG A 33 -7.66 9.00 -20.97
CA ARG A 33 -6.91 7.91 -20.33
C ARG A 33 -5.49 8.31 -19.98
N ALA A 34 -4.80 9.05 -20.85
CA ALA A 34 -3.47 9.56 -20.56
C ALA A 34 -3.51 10.62 -19.44
N ALA A 35 -4.53 11.48 -19.41
CA ALA A 35 -4.75 12.46 -18.35
C ALA A 35 -5.12 11.79 -17.02
N LEU A 36 -5.99 10.77 -17.03
CA LEU A 36 -6.31 9.95 -15.86
C LEU A 36 -5.08 9.19 -15.35
N ALA A 37 -4.27 8.58 -16.22
CA ALA A 37 -3.02 7.93 -15.83
C ALA A 37 -2.00 8.95 -15.29
N GLY A 38 -2.00 10.18 -15.81
CA GLY A 38 -1.21 11.30 -15.28
C GLY A 38 -1.69 11.76 -13.89
N LEU A 39 -3.01 11.88 -13.71
CA LEU A 39 -3.64 12.19 -12.42
C LEU A 39 -3.47 11.06 -11.40
N GLU A 40 -3.58 9.79 -11.79
CA GLU A 40 -3.28 8.62 -10.95
C GLU A 40 -1.79 8.54 -10.59
N LYS A 41 -0.89 9.01 -11.46
CA LYS A 41 0.54 9.18 -11.14
C LYS A 41 0.82 10.32 -10.16
N LEU A 42 0.01 11.38 -10.19
CA LEU A 42 0.18 12.59 -9.37
C LEU A 42 -0.56 12.48 -8.03
N LEU A 43 -1.69 11.76 -8.00
CA LEU A 43 -2.45 11.45 -6.79
C LEU A 43 -1.74 10.31 -6.06
N ARG A 44 -1.11 10.62 -4.92
CA ARG A 44 -0.66 9.63 -3.94
C ARG A 44 -1.83 8.97 -3.18
N CYS A 45 -2.99 8.84 -3.81
CA CYS A 45 -4.19 8.27 -3.19
C CYS A 45 -4.37 6.83 -3.68
N SER A 46 -4.80 5.96 -2.77
CA SER A 46 -5.23 4.61 -3.11
C SER A 46 -6.44 4.66 -4.05
N ARG A 47 -6.60 3.63 -4.90
CA ARG A 47 -7.79 3.48 -5.76
C ARG A 47 -9.03 2.99 -5.00
N CYS A 48 -9.01 3.04 -3.66
CA CYS A 48 -10.14 2.65 -2.84
C CYS A 48 -10.77 3.88 -2.18
N ASN A 49 -12.08 3.82 -1.96
CA ASN A 49 -12.77 4.83 -1.14
C ASN A 49 -12.60 4.55 0.37
N ILE A 50 -13.27 5.35 1.20
CA ILE A 50 -13.25 5.22 2.67
C ILE A 50 -13.78 3.87 3.19
N PHE A 51 -14.50 3.12 2.36
CA PHE A 51 -15.01 1.78 2.64
C PHE A 51 -14.10 0.67 2.08
N GLY A 52 -12.92 1.04 1.58
CA GLY A 52 -11.95 0.10 1.01
C GLY A 52 -12.42 -0.54 -0.29
N LEU A 53 -13.44 0.02 -0.96
CA LEU A 53 -13.97 -0.49 -2.23
C LEU A 53 -13.34 0.25 -3.40
N ARG A 54 -12.95 -0.51 -4.42
CA ARG A 54 -12.42 -0.01 -5.70
C ARG A 54 -13.58 0.30 -6.66
N PRO A 55 -13.37 1.12 -7.69
CA PRO A 55 -14.39 1.37 -8.72
C PRO A 55 -14.96 0.10 -9.36
N VAL A 56 -14.13 -0.92 -9.56
CA VAL A 56 -14.56 -2.22 -10.12
C VAL A 56 -15.54 -2.97 -9.21
N ASP A 57 -15.50 -2.73 -7.90
CA ASP A 57 -16.35 -3.43 -6.93
C ASP A 57 -17.80 -2.88 -6.93
N TYR A 58 -18.08 -1.82 -7.69
CA TYR A 58 -19.42 -1.20 -7.83
C TYR A 58 -20.17 -1.62 -9.11
N THR A 59 -19.60 -2.48 -9.95
CA THR A 59 -20.20 -2.88 -11.23
C THR A 59 -20.36 -4.39 -11.35
N ASP A 60 -21.55 -4.83 -11.76
CA ASP A 60 -21.81 -6.23 -12.09
C ASP A 60 -21.54 -6.57 -13.56
N SER A 61 -21.39 -5.55 -14.43
CA SER A 61 -21.14 -5.74 -15.86
C SER A 61 -19.70 -6.15 -16.15
N GLU A 62 -19.50 -7.31 -16.78
CA GLU A 62 -18.18 -7.82 -17.20
C GLU A 62 -17.46 -6.88 -18.18
N ASN A 63 -18.21 -6.22 -19.07
CA ASN A 63 -17.65 -5.21 -19.98
C ASN A 63 -17.11 -3.99 -19.22
N MET A 64 -17.74 -3.60 -18.11
CA MET A 64 -17.27 -2.48 -17.29
C MET A 64 -16.14 -2.91 -16.36
N LYS A 65 -16.15 -4.14 -15.84
CA LYS A 65 -15.04 -4.70 -15.05
C LYS A 65 -13.74 -4.73 -15.84
N SER A 66 -13.76 -5.24 -17.08
CA SER A 66 -12.58 -5.28 -17.95
C SER A 66 -11.98 -3.91 -18.28
N LEU A 67 -12.78 -2.84 -18.28
CA LEU A 67 -12.31 -1.46 -18.48
C LEU A 67 -11.71 -0.83 -17.22
N LEU A 68 -12.15 -1.26 -16.03
CA LEU A 68 -11.74 -0.70 -14.74
C LEU A 68 -10.54 -1.45 -14.12
N LEU A 69 -10.38 -2.73 -14.45
CA LEU A 69 -9.19 -3.51 -14.16
C LEU A 69 -8.02 -2.96 -15.00
N LEU A 70 -6.85 -2.82 -14.36
CA LEU A 70 -5.63 -2.53 -15.10
C LEU A 70 -5.36 -3.72 -16.04
N PRO A 71 -4.72 -3.51 -17.20
CA PRO A 71 -4.36 -4.63 -18.06
C PRO A 71 -3.43 -5.58 -17.28
N ASP A 72 -3.97 -6.72 -16.88
CA ASP A 72 -3.17 -7.83 -16.39
C ASP A 72 -2.28 -8.29 -17.55
N LYS A 73 -0.98 -8.33 -17.29
CA LYS A 73 -0.10 -9.19 -18.07
C LYS A 73 -0.41 -10.61 -17.64
N ASP A 74 -1.35 -11.25 -18.32
CA ASP A 74 -1.29 -12.66 -18.71
C ASP A 74 -2.46 -12.99 -19.68
N GLU A 75 -2.13 -13.81 -20.68
CA GLU A 75 -2.71 -13.95 -22.03
C GLU A 75 -4.12 -14.57 -22.15
N SER A 76 -4.92 -14.08 -23.11
CA SER A 76 -5.36 -14.86 -24.30
C SER A 76 -6.42 -14.11 -25.12
N SER A 77 -6.04 -13.57 -26.27
CA SER A 77 -6.84 -13.66 -27.50
C SER A 77 -6.04 -13.17 -28.70
N SER A 78 -6.06 -14.02 -29.71
CA SER A 78 -5.39 -13.92 -31.00
C SER A 78 -5.87 -12.72 -31.81
N THR A 79 -4.93 -11.86 -32.23
CA THR A 79 -4.96 -11.19 -33.55
C THR A 79 -3.58 -10.62 -33.89
N SER A 80 -3.26 -10.69 -35.17
CA SER A 80 -1.94 -10.77 -35.79
C SER A 80 -1.24 -9.44 -36.11
N HIS A 81 0.11 -9.45 -36.04
CA HIS A 81 1.11 -8.50 -36.59
C HIS A 81 1.13 -7.06 -36.00
N CYS A 82 2.24 -6.41 -35.62
CA CYS A 82 3.69 -6.61 -35.80
C CYS A 82 4.50 -5.92 -34.67
N SER A 83 5.65 -6.53 -34.34
CA SER A 83 6.90 -6.01 -33.73
C SER A 83 6.94 -5.54 -32.26
N ALA A 84 7.68 -6.34 -31.47
CA ALA A 84 8.36 -6.07 -30.19
C ALA A 84 7.49 -5.83 -28.95
N VAL A 85 7.03 -6.94 -28.36
CA VAL A 85 6.44 -6.98 -27.01
C VAL A 85 7.55 -6.72 -25.98
N ASN A 86 7.56 -5.51 -25.41
CA ASN A 86 8.47 -5.16 -24.33
C ASN A 86 7.98 -5.80 -23.01
N THR A 87 8.56 -6.95 -22.67
CA THR A 87 8.34 -7.62 -21.38
C THR A 87 8.95 -6.79 -20.25
N GLY A 88 8.14 -5.93 -19.65
CA GLY A 88 8.38 -5.30 -18.36
C GLY A 88 8.69 -3.83 -18.54
N GLN A 89 7.66 -2.99 -18.60
CA GLN A 89 7.88 -1.55 -18.51
C GLN A 89 8.41 -1.28 -17.09
N ARG A 90 9.74 -1.26 -16.98
CA ARG A 90 10.44 -0.59 -15.90
C ARG A 90 9.81 0.80 -15.78
N ARG A 91 9.52 1.25 -14.56
CA ARG A 91 9.31 2.67 -14.37
C ARG A 91 10.64 3.32 -14.78
N ASP A 92 10.65 4.09 -15.86
CA ASP A 92 11.81 4.88 -16.38
C ASP A 92 12.32 5.95 -15.38
N GLY A 93 12.08 5.76 -14.08
CA GLY A 93 12.52 6.64 -13.02
C GLY A 93 13.96 6.36 -12.58
N PRO A 94 14.62 7.36 -11.96
CA PRO A 94 15.97 7.19 -11.45
C PRO A 94 16.02 6.11 -10.36
N LEU A 95 16.99 5.21 -10.46
CA LEU A 95 17.25 4.19 -9.45
C LEU A 95 17.86 4.82 -8.21
N VAL A 96 17.32 4.48 -7.04
CA VAL A 96 17.83 4.87 -5.73
C VAL A 96 18.01 3.60 -4.88
N LEU A 97 19.26 3.29 -4.55
CA LEU A 97 19.69 2.07 -3.88
C LEU A 97 20.08 2.36 -2.42
N ILE A 98 19.73 1.46 -1.51
CA ILE A 98 20.18 1.47 -0.12
C ILE A 98 20.55 0.05 0.33
N GLY A 99 21.58 -0.08 1.16
CA GLY A 99 21.95 -1.35 1.78
C GLY A 99 21.46 -1.44 3.22
N SER A 100 20.90 -2.59 3.62
CA SER A 100 20.53 -2.88 5.01
C SER A 100 21.28 -4.10 5.53
N GLY A 101 22.02 -3.94 6.63
CA GLY A 101 22.80 -5.04 7.22
C GLY A 101 23.97 -5.56 6.38
N LEU A 102 24.43 -4.80 5.38
CA LEU A 102 25.55 -5.17 4.52
C LEU A 102 26.91 -4.94 5.21
N SER A 103 27.88 -5.81 4.95
CA SER A 103 29.29 -5.60 5.34
C SER A 103 29.92 -4.42 4.61
N SER A 104 31.09 -3.95 5.07
CA SER A 104 31.85 -2.87 4.41
C SER A 104 32.20 -3.19 2.96
N GLU A 105 32.58 -4.44 2.68
CA GLU A 105 32.88 -4.94 1.33
C GLU A 105 31.63 -4.93 0.46
N GLN A 106 30.51 -5.43 0.98
CA GLN A 106 29.22 -5.43 0.29
C GLN A 106 28.74 -3.99 0.00
N GLN A 107 28.94 -3.08 0.94
CA GLN A 107 28.63 -1.66 0.76
C GLN A 107 29.47 -1.02 -0.35
N LYS A 108 30.76 -1.41 -0.47
CA LYS A 108 31.64 -0.95 -1.56
C LYS A 108 31.17 -1.47 -2.91
N MET A 109 30.81 -2.75 -3.01
CA MET A 109 30.23 -3.32 -4.24
C MET A 109 28.92 -2.64 -4.63
N LEU A 110 28.06 -2.34 -3.65
CA LEU A 110 26.83 -1.59 -3.91
C LEU A 110 27.11 -0.18 -4.44
N SER A 111 28.14 0.50 -3.93
CA SER A 111 28.58 1.79 -4.46
C SER A 111 29.10 1.68 -5.90
N GLU A 112 29.90 0.64 -6.20
CA GLU A 112 30.37 0.37 -7.56
C GLU A 112 29.19 0.15 -8.51
N LEU A 113 28.19 -0.63 -8.07
CA LEU A 113 26.98 -0.88 -8.84
C LEU A 113 26.19 0.41 -9.08
N ALA A 114 26.02 1.25 -8.06
CA ALA A 114 25.32 2.51 -8.18
C ALA A 114 25.96 3.41 -9.25
N THR A 115 27.28 3.52 -9.26
CA THR A 115 28.02 4.25 -10.30
C THR A 115 27.81 3.64 -11.68
N MET A 116 27.89 2.31 -11.80
CA MET A 116 27.71 1.59 -13.07
C MET A 116 26.31 1.82 -13.67
N LEU A 117 25.27 1.76 -12.83
CA LEU A 117 23.88 1.97 -13.23
C LEU A 117 23.46 3.44 -13.28
N LYS A 118 24.36 4.40 -12.98
CA LYS A 118 24.04 5.82 -12.81
C LYS A 118 22.89 6.04 -11.80
N ALA A 119 22.84 5.20 -10.78
CA ALA A 119 21.87 5.22 -9.69
C ALA A 119 22.39 6.05 -8.50
N LYS A 120 21.46 6.60 -7.71
CA LYS A 120 21.80 7.23 -6.43
C LYS A 120 21.96 6.14 -5.37
N LYS A 121 23.00 6.23 -4.53
CA LYS A 121 23.11 5.44 -3.29
C LYS A 121 22.80 6.32 -2.10
N CYS A 122 21.91 5.86 -1.20
CA CYS A 122 21.58 6.56 0.04
C CYS A 122 22.13 5.82 1.26
N ALA A 123 22.48 6.57 2.31
CA ALA A 123 22.85 6.02 3.61
C ALA A 123 21.61 5.77 4.49
N GLU A 124 20.69 6.74 4.49
CA GLU A 124 19.43 6.70 5.23
C GLU A 124 18.23 6.53 4.30
N PHE A 125 17.14 5.97 4.83
CA PHE A 125 15.95 5.69 4.04
C PHE A 125 15.13 6.96 3.82
N ASP A 126 14.70 7.18 2.57
CA ASP A 126 13.74 8.22 2.20
C ASP A 126 12.67 7.65 1.23
N SER A 127 11.64 8.44 0.94
CA SER A 127 10.55 8.00 0.04
C SER A 127 10.95 7.84 -1.43
N ALA A 128 12.15 8.30 -1.82
CA ALA A 128 12.68 8.15 -3.18
C ALA A 128 13.41 6.82 -3.38
N VAL A 129 13.75 6.10 -2.30
CA VAL A 129 14.34 4.76 -2.36
C VAL A 129 13.48 3.82 -3.21
N THR A 130 14.14 3.12 -4.12
CA THR A 130 13.51 2.15 -5.04
C THR A 130 13.92 0.71 -4.72
N HIS A 131 15.16 0.51 -4.25
CA HIS A 131 15.74 -0.80 -4.00
C HIS A 131 16.44 -0.83 -2.64
N VAL A 132 16.09 -1.82 -1.82
CA VAL A 132 16.77 -2.16 -0.57
C VAL A 132 17.49 -3.49 -0.77
N ILE A 133 18.81 -3.48 -0.59
CA ILE A 133 19.64 -4.66 -0.73
C ILE A 133 19.98 -5.23 0.64
N VAL A 134 19.75 -6.53 0.83
CA VAL A 134 20.04 -7.26 2.06
C VAL A 134 21.13 -8.32 1.83
N PRO A 135 21.89 -8.72 2.85
CA PRO A 135 23.08 -9.56 2.66
C PRO A 135 22.80 -11.01 2.26
N GLY A 136 21.57 -11.51 2.45
CA GLY A 136 21.20 -12.90 2.21
C GLY A 136 19.74 -13.08 1.82
N ASP A 137 19.22 -14.28 2.08
CA ASP A 137 17.94 -14.75 1.52
C ASP A 137 16.70 -14.40 2.35
N THR A 138 16.89 -13.90 3.57
CA THR A 138 15.80 -13.56 4.50
C THR A 138 15.72 -12.06 4.74
N VAL A 139 14.48 -11.55 4.88
CA VAL A 139 14.28 -10.16 5.26
C VAL A 139 14.80 -9.96 6.68
N GLN A 140 15.70 -8.99 6.84
CA GLN A 140 16.18 -8.56 8.15
C GLN A 140 15.14 -7.65 8.81
N SER A 141 14.82 -7.86 10.09
CA SER A 141 13.94 -6.99 10.89
C SER A 141 14.65 -5.69 11.28
N THR A 142 15.01 -4.90 10.28
CA THR A 142 15.67 -3.61 10.41
C THR A 142 14.71 -2.52 9.96
N LEU A 143 14.88 -1.30 10.50
CA LEU A 143 14.05 -0.16 10.11
C LEU A 143 14.09 0.10 8.58
N LYS A 144 15.27 -0.02 7.95
CA LYS A 144 15.44 0.19 6.50
C LYS A 144 14.66 -0.83 5.68
N CYS A 145 14.67 -2.11 6.07
CA CYS A 145 13.90 -3.15 5.39
C CYS A 145 12.39 -2.92 5.58
N MET A 146 11.95 -2.67 6.81
CA MET A 146 10.54 -2.43 7.11
C MET A 146 9.98 -1.22 6.37
N LEU A 147 10.71 -0.10 6.33
CA LEU A 147 10.32 1.08 5.55
C LEU A 147 10.30 0.79 4.04
N GLY A 148 11.26 -0.02 3.55
CA GLY A 148 11.28 -0.49 2.17
C GLY A 148 10.05 -1.33 1.82
N ILE A 149 9.68 -2.26 2.69
CA ILE A 149 8.46 -3.07 2.54
C ILE A 149 7.26 -2.14 2.51
N LEU A 150 7.05 -1.27 3.50
CA LEU A 150 5.88 -0.38 3.54
C LEU A 150 5.81 0.62 2.37
N SER A 151 6.96 0.89 1.73
CA SER A 151 7.03 1.73 0.54
C SER A 151 6.88 0.94 -0.76
N GLY A 152 6.71 -0.38 -0.72
CA GLY A 152 6.64 -1.24 -1.90
C GLY A 152 7.91 -1.16 -2.77
N CYS A 153 9.08 -1.03 -2.13
CA CYS A 153 10.37 -1.08 -2.80
C CYS A 153 10.73 -2.52 -3.21
N TRP A 154 11.65 -2.66 -4.15
CA TRP A 154 12.32 -3.94 -4.38
C TRP A 154 13.20 -4.29 -3.18
N ILE A 155 12.92 -5.42 -2.53
CA ILE A 155 13.79 -5.95 -1.47
C ILE A 155 14.55 -7.14 -2.06
N LEU A 156 15.84 -6.93 -2.35
CA LEU A 156 16.63 -7.87 -3.14
C LEU A 156 17.77 -8.48 -2.34
N LYS A 157 18.04 -9.75 -2.64
CA LYS A 157 19.23 -10.47 -2.18
C LYS A 157 20.51 -9.84 -2.76
N PHE A 158 21.62 -9.95 -2.03
CA PHE A 158 22.90 -9.38 -2.46
C PHE A 158 23.42 -10.00 -3.77
N GLU A 159 22.98 -11.20 -4.13
CA GLU A 159 23.24 -11.88 -5.40
C GLU A 159 22.86 -11.02 -6.61
N TRP A 160 21.84 -10.16 -6.49
CA TRP A 160 21.48 -9.21 -7.54
C TRP A 160 22.62 -8.24 -7.84
N VAL A 161 23.28 -7.72 -6.80
CA VAL A 161 24.43 -6.81 -6.94
C VAL A 161 25.58 -7.52 -7.66
N LYS A 162 25.91 -8.74 -7.23
CA LYS A 162 26.95 -9.57 -7.86
C LYS A 162 26.65 -9.82 -9.35
N ALA A 163 25.42 -10.23 -9.66
CA ALA A 163 25.02 -10.55 -11.03
C ALA A 163 25.02 -9.30 -11.94
N CYS A 164 24.54 -8.16 -11.44
CA CYS A 164 24.57 -6.90 -12.19
C CYS A 164 26.00 -6.43 -12.49
N LEU A 165 26.91 -6.52 -11.50
CA LEU A 165 28.31 -6.16 -11.69
C LEU A 165 29.03 -7.11 -12.67
N GLN A 166 28.75 -8.41 -12.61
CA GLN A 166 29.35 -9.41 -13.49
C GLN A 166 28.89 -9.23 -14.94
N ARG A 167 27.59 -8.98 -15.16
CA ARG A 167 27.00 -8.83 -16.49
C ARG A 167 27.03 -7.40 -17.03
N LYS A 168 27.53 -6.46 -16.22
CA LYS A 168 27.60 -5.02 -16.50
C LYS A 168 26.26 -4.45 -17.00
N LYS A 169 25.16 -4.93 -16.41
CA LYS A 169 23.80 -4.50 -16.73
C LYS A 169 22.89 -4.62 -15.51
N CYS A 170 21.79 -3.88 -15.50
CA CYS A 170 20.75 -4.04 -14.47
C CYS A 170 20.00 -5.36 -14.73
N GLU A 171 20.28 -6.39 -13.93
CA GLU A 171 19.57 -7.66 -13.98
C GLU A 171 18.11 -7.50 -13.54
N GLN A 172 17.29 -8.43 -14.01
CA GLN A 172 15.88 -8.49 -13.67
C GLN A 172 15.68 -8.76 -12.18
N GLU A 173 15.00 -7.83 -11.52
CA GLU A 173 14.82 -7.74 -10.08
C GLU A 173 14.03 -8.93 -9.51
N GLU A 174 12.98 -9.41 -10.21
CA GLU A 174 12.09 -10.49 -9.73
C GLU A 174 12.84 -11.79 -9.40
N LYS A 175 13.97 -12.05 -10.05
CA LYS A 175 14.78 -13.27 -9.83
C LYS A 175 15.48 -13.27 -8.48
N TYR A 176 15.66 -12.10 -7.89
CA TYR A 176 16.42 -11.89 -6.66
C TYR A 176 15.56 -11.28 -5.55
N GLU A 177 14.26 -11.08 -5.81
CA GLU A 177 13.31 -10.53 -4.84
C GLU A 177 13.08 -11.52 -3.69
N ILE A 178 13.09 -10.99 -2.47
CA ILE A 178 12.69 -11.77 -1.30
C ILE A 178 11.18 -11.96 -1.32
N ARG A 179 10.76 -13.22 -1.19
CA ARG A 179 9.36 -13.63 -1.30
C ARG A 179 8.55 -13.23 -0.05
N GLU A 180 7.25 -13.50 -0.10
CA GLU A 180 6.26 -13.15 0.92
C GLU A 180 5.98 -11.64 1.03
N GLY A 181 6.20 -11.04 2.21
CA GLY A 181 5.79 -9.66 2.51
C GLY A 181 6.33 -8.59 1.55
N PRO A 182 7.64 -8.56 1.23
CA PRO A 182 8.18 -7.62 0.26
C PRO A 182 7.47 -7.66 -1.10
N ARG A 183 7.33 -8.86 -1.68
CA ARG A 183 6.67 -9.05 -2.97
C ARG A 183 5.21 -8.63 -2.94
N ARG A 184 4.49 -8.98 -1.87
CA ARG A 184 3.08 -8.58 -1.69
C ARG A 184 2.94 -7.08 -1.61
N SER A 185 3.82 -6.40 -0.87
CA SER A 185 3.79 -4.94 -0.79
C SER A 185 4.10 -4.26 -2.12
N ARG A 186 5.11 -4.72 -2.84
CA ARG A 186 5.46 -4.17 -4.16
C ARG A 186 4.28 -4.30 -5.13
N LEU A 187 3.67 -5.49 -5.23
CA LEU A 187 2.49 -5.73 -6.06
C LEU A 187 1.30 -4.85 -5.64
N ASN A 188 1.06 -4.71 -4.34
CA ASN A 188 0.02 -3.82 -3.80
C ASN A 188 0.22 -2.38 -4.28
N ARG A 189 1.47 -1.87 -4.23
CA ARG A 189 1.81 -0.52 -4.71
C ARG A 189 1.66 -0.38 -6.22
N GLU A 190 2.00 -1.40 -7.01
CA GLU A 190 1.85 -1.38 -8.46
C GLU A 190 0.39 -1.31 -8.90
N GLN A 191 -0.49 -1.97 -8.15
CA GLN A 191 -1.93 -1.92 -8.35
C GLN A 191 -2.59 -0.65 -7.75
N LEU A 192 -1.78 0.25 -7.16
CA LEU A 192 -2.23 1.48 -6.50
C LEU A 192 -3.27 1.23 -5.40
N LEU A 193 -3.11 0.13 -4.67
CA LEU A 193 -3.98 -0.24 -3.55
C LEU A 193 -3.61 0.49 -2.25
N PRO A 194 -4.52 0.54 -1.26
CA PRO A 194 -4.25 1.12 0.05
C PRO A 194 -3.00 0.57 0.71
N LYS A 195 -2.35 1.41 1.52
CA LYS A 195 -1.21 0.98 2.33
C LYS A 195 -1.66 0.05 3.46
N LEU A 196 -0.72 -0.68 4.04
CA LEU A 196 -0.98 -1.76 5.00
C LEU A 196 -1.93 -1.35 6.13
N PHE A 197 -1.73 -0.16 6.70
CA PHE A 197 -2.50 0.34 7.83
C PHE A 197 -3.43 1.49 7.46
N ASP A 198 -3.82 1.59 6.18
CA ASP A 198 -4.83 2.55 5.75
C ASP A 198 -6.15 2.32 6.51
N GLY A 199 -6.68 3.40 7.08
CA GLY A 199 -7.87 3.35 7.93
C GLY A 199 -7.64 2.91 9.39
N CYS A 200 -6.39 2.59 9.78
CA CYS A 200 -6.02 2.17 11.14
C CYS A 200 -5.41 3.30 11.99
N TYR A 201 -5.64 3.22 13.30
CA TYR A 201 -5.19 4.20 14.30
C TYR A 201 -4.36 3.53 15.39
N PHE A 202 -3.25 4.14 15.77
CA PHE A 202 -2.29 3.56 16.71
C PHE A 202 -1.99 4.50 17.86
N TYR A 203 -2.12 4.00 19.08
CA TYR A 203 -1.65 4.65 20.30
C TYR A 203 -0.51 3.82 20.91
N PHE A 204 0.64 4.43 21.15
CA PHE A 204 1.77 3.77 21.82
C PHE A 204 1.72 4.01 23.32
N GLY A 205 1.27 3.00 24.06
CA GLY A 205 1.15 3.03 25.50
C GLY A 205 2.40 2.53 26.22
N GLY A 206 2.88 3.30 27.20
CA GLY A 206 4.02 2.91 28.02
C GLY A 206 5.39 3.27 27.43
N THR A 207 6.42 2.57 27.90
CA THR A 207 7.82 2.75 27.48
C THR A 207 8.22 1.67 26.48
N PHE A 208 9.09 2.03 25.55
CA PHE A 208 9.58 1.14 24.49
C PHE A 208 11.10 1.15 24.47
N LYS A 209 11.71 0.01 24.77
CA LYS A 209 13.17 -0.18 24.82
C LYS A 209 13.71 -0.94 23.61
N HIS A 210 13.04 -2.01 23.20
CA HIS A 210 13.46 -2.89 22.12
C HIS A 210 13.04 -2.35 20.76
N HIS A 211 11.83 -1.80 20.68
CA HIS A 211 11.32 -1.14 19.48
C HIS A 211 11.17 0.36 19.75
N PRO A 212 12.22 1.19 19.55
CA PRO A 212 12.17 2.61 19.86
C PRO A 212 10.92 3.28 19.29
N LYS A 213 10.21 4.04 20.13
CA LYS A 213 8.91 4.65 19.78
C LYS A 213 8.97 5.47 18.50
N ASP A 214 10.06 6.20 18.26
CA ASP A 214 10.25 6.98 17.04
C ASP A 214 10.29 6.12 15.77
N ASN A 215 10.86 4.91 15.87
CA ASN A 215 10.87 3.96 14.76
C ASN A 215 9.45 3.46 14.48
N LEU A 216 8.70 3.11 15.53
CA LEU A 216 7.31 2.68 15.39
C LEU A 216 6.43 3.78 14.77
N ILE A 217 6.62 5.05 15.17
CA ILE A 217 5.90 6.20 14.58
C ILE A 217 6.22 6.35 13.09
N LYS A 218 7.50 6.23 12.70
CA LYS A 218 7.91 6.25 11.29
C LYS A 218 7.25 5.13 10.50
N LEU A 219 7.19 3.92 11.07
CA LEU A 219 6.56 2.76 10.44
C LEU A 219 5.05 2.94 10.26
N VAL A 220 4.32 3.39 11.29
CA VAL A 220 2.87 3.66 11.17
C VAL A 220 2.60 4.68 10.07
N THR A 221 3.37 5.76 10.04
CA THR A 221 3.23 6.82 9.03
C THR A 221 3.53 6.30 7.62
N ALA A 222 4.62 5.53 7.46
CA ALA A 222 4.98 4.92 6.19
C ALA A 222 3.89 3.95 5.69
N ALA A 223 3.28 3.20 6.60
CA ALA A 223 2.20 2.24 6.35
C ALA A 223 0.81 2.87 6.15
N GLY A 224 0.67 4.20 6.24
CA GLY A 224 -0.61 4.90 6.05
C GLY A 224 -1.54 4.91 7.26
N GLY A 225 -1.08 4.45 8.43
CA GLY A 225 -1.83 4.54 9.67
C GLY A 225 -1.70 5.92 10.34
N GLN A 226 -2.59 6.18 11.30
CA GLN A 226 -2.63 7.44 12.04
C GLN A 226 -2.20 7.28 13.50
N ILE A 227 -1.39 8.22 14.00
CA ILE A 227 -0.97 8.23 15.40
C ILE A 227 -2.00 8.96 16.25
N LEU A 228 -2.44 8.31 17.32
CA LEU A 228 -3.27 8.91 18.36
C LEU A 228 -2.38 9.52 19.45
N SER A 229 -2.61 10.79 19.76
CA SER A 229 -1.89 11.51 20.83
C SER A 229 -2.40 11.17 22.23
N ARG A 230 -3.64 10.66 22.34
CA ARG A 230 -4.30 10.28 23.59
C ARG A 230 -4.76 8.84 23.51
N LYS A 231 -4.76 8.15 24.65
CA LYS A 231 -5.28 6.78 24.76
C LYS A 231 -6.74 6.76 24.31
N PRO A 232 -7.13 5.93 23.33
CA PRO A 232 -8.53 5.81 22.92
C PRO A 232 -9.35 5.22 24.06
N LYS A 233 -10.52 5.80 24.31
CA LYS A 233 -11.48 5.35 25.32
C LYS A 233 -12.60 4.57 24.62
N PRO A 234 -12.77 3.26 24.85
CA PRO A 234 -13.73 2.41 24.13
C PRO A 234 -15.18 2.89 24.16
N ASP A 235 -15.54 3.64 25.21
CA ASP A 235 -16.86 4.18 25.51
C ASP A 235 -17.10 5.61 24.99
N SER A 236 -16.11 6.23 24.35
CA SER A 236 -16.24 7.61 23.87
C SER A 236 -16.88 7.70 22.48
N ASP A 237 -17.79 8.66 22.30
CA ASP A 237 -18.47 8.92 21.03
C ASP A 237 -17.50 9.12 19.85
N VAL A 238 -16.33 9.72 20.10
CA VAL A 238 -15.27 9.90 19.10
C VAL A 238 -14.73 8.57 18.61
N THR A 239 -14.46 7.62 19.51
CA THR A 239 -13.98 6.29 19.10
C THR A 239 -15.06 5.45 18.43
N GLN A 240 -16.33 5.66 18.78
CA GLN A 240 -17.45 4.93 18.23
C GLN A 240 -17.88 5.45 16.85
N SER A 241 -17.73 6.76 16.61
CA SER A 241 -18.05 7.43 15.34
C SER A 241 -17.02 7.22 14.23
N ILE A 242 -15.83 6.69 14.53
CA ILE A 242 -14.87 6.27 13.50
C ILE A 242 -15.48 5.16 12.65
N ASN A 243 -15.71 5.46 11.38
CA ASN A 243 -16.30 4.54 10.39
C ASN A 243 -15.32 4.21 9.25
N THR A 244 -14.01 4.32 9.52
CA THR A 244 -12.98 3.86 8.58
C THR A 244 -12.91 2.34 8.59
N VAL A 245 -12.56 1.76 7.45
CA VAL A 245 -12.30 0.33 7.37
C VAL A 245 -10.83 0.05 7.11
N ALA A 246 -10.32 -1.04 7.67
CA ALA A 246 -8.97 -1.51 7.38
C ALA A 246 -8.97 -2.34 6.10
N TYR A 247 -8.45 -1.80 4.99
CA TYR A 247 -8.47 -2.48 3.68
C TYR A 247 -7.84 -3.88 3.72
N HIS A 248 -6.75 -4.03 4.47
CA HIS A 248 -5.98 -5.27 4.59
C HIS A 248 -6.51 -6.25 5.65
N ALA A 249 -7.59 -5.91 6.37
CA ALA A 249 -8.27 -6.86 7.24
C ALA A 249 -9.03 -7.89 6.40
N LYS A 250 -9.10 -9.13 6.89
CA LYS A 250 -9.97 -10.16 6.30
C LYS A 250 -11.44 -9.70 6.32
N PRO A 251 -12.26 -10.03 5.31
CA PRO A 251 -13.63 -9.54 5.21
C PRO A 251 -14.53 -9.90 6.39
N ASP A 252 -14.26 -11.03 7.04
CA ASP A 252 -14.98 -11.61 8.17
C ASP A 252 -14.36 -11.24 9.53
N SER A 253 -13.24 -10.53 9.56
CA SER A 253 -12.57 -10.14 10.79
C SER A 253 -13.16 -8.85 11.38
N ASP A 254 -13.28 -8.83 12.71
CA ASP A 254 -13.60 -7.62 13.48
C ASP A 254 -12.60 -6.48 13.21
N GLN A 255 -11.35 -6.79 12.86
CA GLN A 255 -10.32 -5.80 12.53
C GLN A 255 -10.69 -4.95 11.30
N ARG A 256 -11.68 -5.39 10.49
CA ARG A 256 -12.20 -4.59 9.38
C ARG A 256 -12.83 -3.28 9.85
N PHE A 257 -13.51 -3.29 11.00
CA PHE A 257 -14.25 -2.13 11.54
C PHE A 257 -13.76 -1.68 12.92
N CYS A 258 -13.05 -2.55 13.65
CA CYS A 258 -12.34 -2.23 14.88
C CYS A 258 -10.90 -1.88 14.53
N THR A 259 -10.67 -0.63 14.12
CA THR A 259 -9.40 -0.21 13.49
C THR A 259 -8.45 0.55 14.43
N GLN A 260 -8.73 0.56 15.73
CA GLN A 260 -7.90 1.27 16.73
C GLN A 260 -7.05 0.28 17.52
N TYR A 261 -5.76 0.57 17.68
CA TYR A 261 -4.78 -0.30 18.31
C TYR A 261 -4.01 0.45 19.39
N ILE A 262 -4.02 -0.09 20.61
CA ILE A 262 -3.10 0.29 21.67
C ILE A 262 -1.93 -0.69 21.62
N ILE A 263 -0.78 -0.17 21.20
CA ILE A 263 0.46 -0.92 21.13
C ILE A 263 1.21 -0.83 22.45
N TYR A 264 1.65 -1.97 22.98
CA TYR A 264 2.51 -2.09 24.16
C TYR A 264 3.74 -2.93 23.86
N GLU A 265 4.81 -2.81 24.65
CA GLU A 265 6.02 -3.63 24.47
C GLU A 265 5.89 -5.00 25.17
N ASP A 266 6.22 -6.08 24.45
CA ASP A 266 6.01 -7.49 24.85
C ASP A 266 6.65 -7.91 26.18
N LEU A 267 7.71 -7.22 26.60
CA LEU A 267 8.53 -7.59 27.75
C LEU A 267 8.03 -6.99 29.07
N CYS A 268 6.97 -6.18 29.00
CA CYS A 268 6.19 -5.87 30.18
C CYS A 268 5.36 -7.12 30.50
N ASN A 269 5.47 -7.71 31.70
CA ASN A 269 4.62 -8.83 32.18
C ASN A 269 3.11 -8.48 32.25
N HIS A 270 2.68 -7.46 31.53
CA HIS A 270 1.32 -6.96 31.44
C HIS A 270 0.67 -7.54 30.18
N ARG A 271 0.09 -8.73 30.33
CA ARG A 271 -0.84 -9.25 29.32
C ARG A 271 -2.20 -8.60 29.58
N PRO A 272 -2.85 -8.03 28.55
CA PRO A 272 -4.18 -7.50 28.72
C PRO A 272 -5.15 -8.65 29.04
N GLU A 273 -6.10 -8.43 29.95
CA GLU A 273 -7.14 -9.42 30.27
C GLU A 273 -8.03 -9.73 29.05
N ARG A 274 -8.18 -8.76 28.15
CA ARG A 274 -8.91 -8.88 26.88
C ARG A 274 -8.11 -8.23 25.76
N VAL A 275 -8.00 -8.92 24.63
CA VAL A 275 -7.34 -8.41 23.43
C VAL A 275 -8.15 -7.30 22.73
N ARG A 276 -9.45 -7.19 23.03
CA ARG A 276 -10.34 -6.15 22.47
C ARG A 276 -11.36 -5.63 23.48
N GLN A 277 -11.62 -4.33 23.43
CA GLN A 277 -12.74 -3.66 24.08
C GLN A 277 -13.38 -2.66 23.12
N GLY A 278 -14.65 -2.87 22.75
CA GLY A 278 -15.30 -2.07 21.71
C GLY A 278 -14.54 -2.13 20.38
N LYS A 279 -14.22 -0.97 19.79
CA LYS A 279 -13.43 -0.85 18.55
C LYS A 279 -11.90 -0.84 18.77
N VAL A 280 -11.44 -1.01 20.02
CA VAL A 280 -10.03 -0.84 20.41
C VAL A 280 -9.39 -2.17 20.74
N TRP A 281 -8.29 -2.49 20.06
CA TRP A 281 -7.44 -3.65 20.30
C TRP A 281 -6.27 -3.30 21.21
N MET A 282 -5.85 -4.28 22.01
CA MET A 282 -4.59 -4.29 22.72
C MET A 282 -3.65 -5.24 21.98
N ALA A 283 -2.57 -4.71 21.40
CA ALA A 283 -1.65 -5.52 20.60
C ALA A 283 -0.19 -5.30 21.04
N PRO A 284 0.63 -6.35 21.07
CA PRO A 284 2.04 -6.19 21.35
C PRO A 284 2.80 -5.53 20.18
N SER A 285 3.98 -4.99 20.49
CA SER A 285 4.88 -4.43 19.48
C SER A 285 5.38 -5.49 18.49
N SER A 286 5.56 -6.73 18.93
CA SER A 286 5.90 -7.88 18.09
C SER A 286 4.88 -8.09 16.96
N TRP A 287 3.58 -8.14 17.30
CA TRP A 287 2.49 -8.24 16.32
C TRP A 287 2.56 -7.14 15.25
N PHE A 288 2.83 -5.90 15.66
CA PHE A 288 2.96 -4.78 14.73
C PHE A 288 4.12 -5.00 13.75
N ILE A 289 5.27 -5.44 14.26
CA ILE A 289 6.46 -5.73 13.44
C ILE A 289 6.17 -6.91 12.50
N ASP A 290 5.52 -7.97 12.98
CA ASP A 290 5.18 -9.14 12.18
C ASP A 290 4.20 -8.80 11.05
N CYS A 291 3.24 -7.90 11.31
CA CYS A 291 2.35 -7.35 10.29
C CYS A 291 3.15 -6.63 9.19
N VAL A 292 4.12 -5.79 9.56
CA VAL A 292 4.96 -5.05 8.62
C VAL A 292 5.84 -6.00 7.80
N MET A 293 6.51 -6.93 8.45
CA MET A 293 7.42 -7.88 7.82
C MET A 293 6.69 -8.81 6.85
N SER A 294 5.47 -9.19 7.21
CA SER A 294 4.59 -10.00 6.37
C SER A 294 3.82 -9.17 5.36
N PHE A 295 3.74 -7.84 5.48
CA PHE A 295 2.78 -7.00 4.73
C PHE A 295 1.35 -7.58 4.78
N GLU A 296 0.89 -7.83 5.99
CA GLU A 296 -0.38 -8.48 6.30
C GLU A 296 -0.95 -7.88 7.59
N LEU A 297 -2.26 -7.62 7.66
CA LEU A 297 -2.88 -7.26 8.93
C LEU A 297 -3.24 -8.57 9.66
N LEU A 298 -2.34 -9.01 10.55
CA LEU A 298 -2.46 -10.29 11.23
C LEU A 298 -3.61 -10.26 12.26
N PRO A 299 -4.37 -11.38 12.41
CA PRO A 299 -5.40 -11.50 13.42
C PRO A 299 -4.86 -11.38 14.85
N LEU A 300 -5.69 -10.89 15.75
CA LEU A 300 -5.39 -10.75 17.19
C LEU A 300 -6.34 -11.58 18.07
N ASP A 301 -7.37 -12.14 17.46
CA ASP A 301 -8.51 -12.83 18.06
C ASP A 301 -8.40 -14.36 18.00
N SER A 302 -7.28 -14.89 17.51
CA SER A 302 -6.98 -16.33 17.40
C SER A 302 -5.86 -16.78 18.33
#